data_AF-A0AAV8WJK1-F1
#
_entry.id   AF-A0AAV8WJK1-F1
#
_cell.length_a   1.000
_cell.length_b   1.000
_cell.length_c   1.000
_cell.angle_alpha   90.00
_cell.angle_beta   90.00
_cell.angle_gamma   90.00
#
_symmetry.space_group_name_H-M   'P 1'
#
loop_
_entity.id
_entity.type
_entity.pdbx_description
1 polymer ?
#
loop_
_entity_poly.entity_id
_entity_poly.type
_entity_poly.pdbx_seq_one_letter_code
_entity_poly.pdbx_strand_id
1 'polypeptide(L)'
;MSEMEKLIRQRSALKSKLTIFSNFLQNIQGKEEVSDLELIQLNDRLTRIEKLIEEFDELQNLIVSQAEDLESQFKERETFETNYFNNISIAKKFLMIKDQ
;
A
#
# COMPACT_ATOMS: atom_id res chain seq x y z
N MET A 1 17.52 13.76 -15.70
CA MET A 1 16.51 12.75 -15.32
C MET A 1 15.36 12.87 -16.30
N SER A 2 15.07 11.82 -17.05
CA SER A 2 13.94 11.79 -18.00
C SER A 2 12.61 11.84 -17.24
N GLU A 3 11.53 12.13 -17.95
CA GLU A 3 10.20 12.15 -17.34
C GLU A 3 9.81 10.75 -16.81
N MET A 4 10.09 9.72 -17.59
CA MET A 4 9.89 8.33 -17.17
C MET A 4 10.67 7.97 -15.90
N GLU A 5 11.93 8.41 -15.77
CA GLU A 5 12.72 8.18 -14.55
C GLU A 5 12.09 8.85 -13.31
N LYS A 6 11.47 10.03 -13.46
CA LYS A 6 10.75 10.68 -12.35
C LYS A 6 9.51 9.91 -11.96
N LEU A 7 8.72 9.44 -12.93
CA LEU A 7 7.50 8.67 -12.68
C LEU A 7 7.83 7.35 -11.96
N ILE A 8 8.88 6.64 -12.37
CA ILE A 8 9.35 5.42 -11.71
C ILE A 8 9.81 5.69 -10.27
N ARG A 9 10.48 6.82 -10.02
CA ARG A 9 10.86 7.24 -8.66
C ARG A 9 9.63 7.56 -7.81
N GLN A 10 8.63 8.24 -8.35
CA GLN A 10 7.37 8.50 -7.66
C GLN A 10 6.66 7.19 -7.32
N ARG A 11 6.62 6.22 -8.24
CA ARG A 11 6.02 4.90 -8.01
C ARG A 11 6.72 4.16 -6.88
N SER A 12 8.05 4.23 -6.88
CA SER A 12 8.88 3.65 -5.83
C SER A 12 8.59 4.28 -4.46
N ALA A 13 8.30 5.58 -4.40
CA ALA A 13 7.88 6.26 -3.18
C ALA A 13 6.47 5.85 -2.71
N LEU A 14 5.53 5.57 -3.63
CA LEU A 14 4.22 5.01 -3.26
C LEU A 14 4.35 3.58 -2.72
N LYS A 15 5.19 2.75 -3.37
CA LYS A 15 5.52 1.40 -2.90
C LYS A 15 6.10 1.42 -1.49
N SER A 16 7.00 2.37 -1.17
CA SER A 16 7.59 2.46 0.16
C SER A 16 6.55 2.85 1.23
N LYS A 17 5.56 3.69 0.92
CA LYS A 17 4.42 3.96 1.83
C LYS A 17 3.69 2.66 2.19
N LEU A 18 3.40 1.81 1.20
CA LEU A 18 2.76 0.51 1.42
C LEU A 18 3.66 -0.43 2.23
N THR A 19 4.96 -0.49 1.94
CA THR A 19 5.92 -1.28 2.73
C THR A 19 5.95 -0.84 4.20
N ILE A 20 5.96 0.46 4.48
CA ILE A 20 5.95 1.00 5.85
C ILE A 20 4.66 0.58 6.58
N PHE A 21 3.52 0.65 5.90
CA PHE A 21 2.25 0.19 6.45
C PHE A 21 2.25 -1.31 6.74
N SER A 22 2.70 -2.12 5.78
CA SER A 22 2.83 -3.58 5.91
C SER A 22 3.73 -3.95 7.10
N ASN A 23 4.86 -3.27 7.28
CA ASN A 23 5.78 -3.55 8.39
C ASN A 23 5.14 -3.24 9.75
N PHE A 24 4.37 -2.16 9.84
CA PHE A 24 3.62 -1.83 11.04
C PHE A 24 2.55 -2.90 11.34
N LEU A 25 1.83 -3.34 10.31
CA LEU A 25 0.81 -4.38 10.44
C LEU A 25 1.38 -5.71 10.90
N GLN A 26 2.51 -6.14 10.31
CA GLN A 26 3.22 -7.37 10.71
C GLN A 26 3.70 -7.31 12.17
N ASN A 27 4.16 -6.14 12.62
CA ASN A 27 4.56 -5.94 14.01
C ASN A 27 3.38 -6.17 14.96
N ILE A 28 2.22 -5.56 14.66
CA ILE A 28 0.99 -5.75 15.44
C ILE A 28 0.53 -7.21 15.44
N GLN A 29 0.53 -7.87 14.28
CA GLN A 29 0.11 -9.28 14.16
C GLN A 29 1.00 -10.26 14.93
N GLY A 30 2.27 -9.90 15.15
CA GLY A 30 3.23 -10.72 15.90
C GLY A 30 3.11 -10.62 17.41
N LYS A 31 2.20 -9.80 17.95
CA LYS A 31 2.04 -9.58 19.38
C LYS A 31 0.96 -10.47 19.98
N GLU A 32 1.21 -10.93 21.21
CA GLU A 32 0.21 -11.62 22.03
C GLU A 32 -0.91 -10.67 22.45
N GLU A 33 -0.55 -9.43 22.80
CA GLU A 33 -1.49 -8.36 23.15
C GLU A 33 -1.17 -7.08 22.37
N VAL A 34 -2.21 -6.45 21.85
CA VAL A 34 -2.13 -5.18 21.13
C VAL A 34 -2.81 -4.10 21.95
N SER A 35 -2.07 -3.01 22.21
CA SER A 35 -2.57 -1.90 23.01
C SER A 35 -3.60 -1.06 22.26
N ASP A 36 -4.47 -0.37 23.00
CA ASP A 36 -5.47 0.53 22.40
C ASP A 36 -4.81 1.66 21.58
N LEU A 37 -3.63 2.14 22.00
CA LEU A 37 -2.86 3.12 21.24
C LEU A 37 -2.45 2.58 19.87
N GLU A 38 -2.08 1.31 19.77
CA GLU A 38 -1.69 0.68 18.51
C GLU A 38 -2.88 0.43 17.59
N LEU A 39 -4.05 0.13 18.16
CA LEU A 39 -5.30 0.02 17.41
C LEU A 39 -5.71 1.38 16.83
N ILE A 40 -5.63 2.45 17.62
CA ILE A 40 -5.86 3.82 17.16
C ILE A 40 -4.89 4.16 16.02
N GLN A 41 -3.60 3.90 16.21
CA GLN A 41 -2.60 4.11 15.16
C GLN A 41 -2.86 3.27 13.90
N LEU A 42 -3.32 2.02 14.05
CA LEU A 42 -3.69 1.17 12.92
C LEU A 42 -4.85 1.79 12.14
N ASN A 43 -5.89 2.28 12.83
CA ASN A 43 -7.04 2.93 12.20
C ASN A 43 -6.66 4.22 11.45
N ASP A 44 -5.81 5.05 12.05
CA ASP A 44 -5.32 6.29 11.41
C ASP A 44 -4.46 5.98 10.17
N ARG A 45 -3.58 4.99 10.29
CA ARG A 45 -2.75 4.53 9.17
C ARG A 45 -3.59 3.89 8.07
N LEU A 46 -4.62 3.11 8.43
CA LEU A 46 -5.57 2.51 7.50
C LEU A 46 -6.25 3.60 6.66
N THR A 47 -6.83 4.60 7.31
CA THR A 47 -7.49 5.74 6.65
C THR A 47 -6.55 6.46 5.66
N ARG A 48 -5.26 6.57 6.01
CA ARG A 48 -4.27 7.19 5.13
C ARG A 48 -3.91 6.30 3.95
N ILE A 49 -3.66 5.01 4.18
CA ILE A 49 -3.22 4.08 3.14
C ILE A 49 -4.36 3.80 2.16
N GLU A 50 -5.62 3.91 2.56
CA GLU A 50 -6.77 3.70 1.67
C GLU A 50 -6.78 4.63 0.44
N LYS A 51 -6.17 5.81 0.56
CA LYS A 51 -6.01 6.77 -0.55
C LYS A 51 -4.86 6.43 -1.50
N LEU A 52 -3.96 5.54 -1.08
CA LEU A 52 -2.75 5.21 -1.84
C LEU A 52 -3.06 4.51 -3.16
N ILE A 53 -4.16 3.75 -3.23
CA ILE A 53 -4.51 3.01 -4.44
C ILE A 53 -4.85 3.97 -5.58
N GLU A 54 -5.61 5.04 -5.31
CA GLU A 54 -5.94 6.07 -6.30
C GLU A 54 -4.67 6.81 -6.77
N GLU A 55 -3.80 7.21 -5.82
CA GLU A 55 -2.50 7.83 -6.16
C GLU A 55 -1.63 6.92 -7.04
N PHE A 56 -1.61 5.62 -6.75
CA PHE A 56 -0.86 4.65 -7.53
C PHE A 56 -1.46 4.43 -8.91
N ASP A 57 -2.78 4.32 -9.01
CA ASP A 57 -3.49 4.08 -10.26
C ASP A 57 -3.28 5.20 -11.27
N GLU A 58 -3.41 6.46 -10.82
CA GLU A 58 -3.15 7.63 -11.64
C GLU A 58 -1.72 7.62 -12.19
N LEU A 59 -0.74 7.39 -11.32
CA LEU A 59 0.67 7.36 -11.69
C LEU A 59 1.00 6.19 -12.62
N GLN A 60 0.46 5.01 -12.34
CA GLN A 60 0.71 3.81 -13.13
C GLN A 60 0.07 3.90 -14.51
N ASN A 61 -1.09 4.55 -14.65
CA ASN A 61 -1.70 4.85 -15.95
C ASN A 61 -0.81 5.78 -16.78
N LEU A 62 -0.22 6.81 -16.15
CA LEU A 62 0.71 7.70 -16.82
C LEU A 62 1.98 6.97 -17.29
N ILE A 63 2.51 6.06 -16.47
CA ILE A 63 3.64 5.20 -16.82
C ILE A 63 3.30 4.29 -18.01
N VAL A 64 2.16 3.59 -17.95
CA VAL A 64 1.69 2.69 -19.01
C VAL A 64 1.53 3.43 -20.34
N SER A 65 1.06 4.68 -20.34
CA SER A 65 0.91 5.49 -21.56
C SER A 65 2.23 5.85 -22.25
N GLN A 66 3.36 5.73 -21.55
CA GLN A 66 4.69 6.11 -22.02
C GLN A 66 5.67 4.91 -22.11
N ALA A 67 5.26 3.73 -21.64
CA ALA A 67 6.13 2.56 -21.56
C ALA A 67 6.17 1.78 -22.87
N GLU A 68 7.36 1.33 -23.27
CA GLU A 68 7.53 0.40 -24.39
C GLU A 68 7.15 -1.03 -23.99
N ASP A 69 7.44 -1.41 -22.75
CA ASP A 69 7.13 -2.73 -22.18
C ASP A 69 5.91 -2.65 -21.27
N LEU A 70 4.73 -2.87 -21.86
CA LEU A 70 3.45 -2.87 -21.15
C LEU A 70 3.29 -4.07 -20.22
N GLU A 71 3.85 -5.23 -20.58
CA GLU A 71 3.72 -6.46 -19.79
C GLU A 71 4.35 -6.29 -18.40
N SER A 72 5.57 -5.74 -18.34
CA SER A 72 6.19 -5.46 -17.03
C SER A 72 5.42 -4.42 -16.23
N GLN A 73 4.78 -3.44 -16.88
CA GLN A 73 3.95 -2.46 -16.18
C GLN A 73 2.66 -3.09 -15.62
N PHE A 74 2.02 -3.99 -16.34
CA PHE A 74 0.85 -4.71 -15.82
C PHE A 74 1.20 -5.65 -14.68
N LYS A 75 2.36 -6.33 -14.76
CA LYS A 75 2.85 -7.16 -13.66
C LYS A 75 3.17 -6.37 -12.39
N GLU A 76 3.78 -5.19 -12.54
CA GLU A 76 4.02 -4.28 -11.42
C GLU A 76 2.70 -3.83 -10.78
N ARG A 77 1.69 -3.50 -11.59
CA ARG A 77 0.35 -3.14 -11.13
C ARG A 77 -0.26 -4.27 -10.31
N GLU A 78 -0.34 -5.48 -10.87
CA GLU A 78 -0.89 -6.66 -10.18
C GLU A 78 -0.17 -6.93 -8.85
N THR A 79 1.17 -6.84 -8.85
CA THR A 79 1.98 -7.03 -7.64
C THR A 79 1.66 -5.98 -6.57
N PHE A 80 1.52 -4.72 -6.96
CA PHE A 80 1.17 -3.65 -6.03
C PHE A 80 -0.24 -3.83 -5.47
N GLU A 81 -1.23 -4.02 -6.35
CA GLU A 81 -2.64 -4.15 -5.98
C GLU A 81 -2.88 -5.36 -5.06
N THR A 82 -2.28 -6.51 -5.37
CA THR A 82 -2.35 -7.71 -4.53
C THR A 82 -1.81 -7.43 -3.12
N ASN A 83 -0.63 -6.80 -3.03
CA ASN A 83 -0.05 -6.45 -1.73
C ASN A 83 -0.89 -5.41 -0.98
N TYR A 84 -1.44 -4.44 -1.69
CA TYR A 84 -2.30 -3.41 -1.12
C TYR A 84 -3.56 -4.04 -0.52
N PHE A 85 -4.35 -4.77 -1.31
CA PHE A 85 -5.62 -5.33 -0.86
C PHE A 85 -5.44 -6.36 0.26
N ASN A 86 -4.35 -7.15 0.23
CA ASN A 86 -4.01 -8.05 1.34
C ASN A 86 -3.79 -7.28 2.64
N ASN A 87 -2.96 -6.23 2.63
CA ASN A 87 -2.69 -5.43 3.82
C ASN A 87 -3.93 -4.71 4.35
N ILE A 88 -4.76 -4.13 3.48
CA ILE A 88 -6.02 -3.48 3.86
C ILE A 88 -6.97 -4.47 4.53
N SER A 89 -7.14 -5.66 3.92
CA SER A 89 -8.07 -6.67 4.43
C SER A 89 -7.64 -7.20 5.79
N ILE A 90 -6.33 -7.41 5.99
CA ILE A 90 -5.77 -7.81 7.28
C ILE A 90 -6.02 -6.71 8.33
N ALA A 91 -5.72 -5.45 8.01
CA ALA A 91 -5.92 -4.34 8.93
C ALA A 91 -7.39 -4.17 9.34
N LYS A 92 -8.31 -4.23 8.37
CA LYS A 92 -9.76 -4.18 8.63
C LYS A 92 -10.23 -5.33 9.51
N LYS A 93 -9.81 -6.56 9.20
CA LYS A 93 -10.12 -7.73 10.02
C LYS A 93 -9.61 -7.56 11.46
N PHE A 94 -8.40 -7.02 11.62
CA PHE A 94 -7.80 -6.80 12.94
C PHE A 94 -8.62 -5.83 13.79
N LEU A 95 -9.08 -4.73 13.18
CA LEU A 95 -9.93 -3.75 13.87
C LEU A 95 -11.33 -4.30 14.19
N MET A 96 -11.93 -5.08 13.28
CA MET A 96 -13.25 -5.69 13.49
C MET A 96 -13.30 -6.71 14.64
N ILE A 97 -12.20 -7.43 14.92
CA ILE A 97 -12.15 -8.45 15.98
C ILE A 97 -12.19 -7.82 17.39
N LYS A 98 -11.86 -6.54 17.54
CA LYS A 98 -11.80 -5.85 18.85
C LYS A 98 -13.13 -5.20 19.27
N ASP A 99 -14.10 -5.10 18.35
CA ASP A 99 -15.45 -4.59 18.64
C ASP A 99 -16.43 -5.71 19.09
N GLN A 100 -15.95 -6.94 19.27
CA GLN A 100 -16.69 -8.11 19.79
C GLN A 100 -16.10 -8.58 21.12
#